data_AF-A0A936JQU8-F1
#
_entry.id   AF-A0A936JQU8-F1
#
_cell.length_a   1.000
_cell.length_b   1.000
_cell.length_c   1.000
_cell.angle_alpha   90.00
_cell.angle_beta   90.00
_cell.angle_gamma   90.00
#
_symmetry.space_group_name_H-M   'P 1'
#
loop_
_entity.id
_entity.type
_entity.pdbx_description
1 polymer ?
#
loop_
_entity_poly.entity_id
_entity_poly.type
_entity_poly.pdbx_seq_one_letter_code
_entity_poly.pdbx_strand_id
1 'polypeptide(L)'
;MTPDSLFDQPVAWSGRPKVVVCPPLYRIAAVVMGVISAIATASAVVVAMALGHSPGSQLAFAVWSALLAVALARGPKWWLEDFEYVVTDRLVWIKRGQFRRTMDRSAISYARIHWDPNHPGVGDLELVRAVPTGALRRRLSIVLTGVVAPDRIWAIIRGITPATPAGDGERLLAQRLDDGERVLWSGHPPDHWGKWIPTNSRAIAGFVLGLLMAFASVFISIRAVHAVRTVAKGGMEPYSIQFFALVTSLVLTIFLMAGAAIFVMYASVIRPARLQSETRYWVTDRRVLIQCGDHELHLERTHIVDVIDSPTPGGMVDLFFVLDGPRARAFASSGAFGERDIEGLQPVFHRIAREDAETVRGLLKG
;
A
#
# COMPACT_ATOMS: atom_id res chain seq x y z
N MET A 1 -21.86 -29.59 5.80
CA MET A 1 -20.57 -29.02 5.37
C MET A 1 -20.06 -29.89 4.23
N THR A 2 -19.87 -29.34 3.04
CA THR A 2 -19.34 -30.09 1.90
C THR A 2 -17.83 -30.24 2.09
N PRO A 3 -17.28 -31.47 2.15
CA PRO A 3 -15.84 -31.67 2.23
C PRO A 3 -15.16 -31.11 0.97
N ASP A 4 -13.98 -30.51 1.16
CA ASP A 4 -13.14 -30.10 0.04
C ASP A 4 -12.61 -31.35 -0.67
N SER A 5 -12.83 -31.48 -1.98
CA SER A 5 -12.53 -32.69 -2.74
C SER A 5 -11.04 -33.07 -2.81
N LEU A 6 -10.16 -32.21 -2.28
CA LEU A 6 -8.70 -32.31 -2.39
C LEU A 6 -7.97 -32.64 -1.09
N PHE A 7 -8.53 -32.35 0.10
CA PHE A 7 -7.89 -32.65 1.39
C PHE A 7 -8.79 -33.41 2.36
N ASP A 8 -10.05 -33.64 1.98
CA ASP A 8 -11.06 -34.26 2.84
C ASP A 8 -11.18 -33.56 4.20
N GLN A 9 -10.93 -32.24 4.21
CA GLN A 9 -11.05 -31.38 5.38
C GLN A 9 -12.35 -30.59 5.29
N PRO A 10 -13.01 -30.34 6.43
CA PRO A 10 -14.17 -29.46 6.45
C PRO A 10 -13.74 -28.05 6.07
N VAL A 11 -14.50 -27.47 5.14
CA VAL A 11 -14.34 -26.07 4.73
C VAL A 11 -14.99 -25.19 5.80
N ALA A 12 -14.17 -24.40 6.49
CA ALA A 12 -14.64 -23.42 7.47
C ALA A 12 -15.18 -22.15 6.76
N TRP A 13 -14.57 -21.77 5.65
CA TRP A 13 -15.03 -20.66 4.81
C TRP A 13 -14.52 -20.80 3.36
N SER A 14 -15.33 -20.37 2.40
CA SER A 14 -14.92 -20.23 1.00
C SER A 14 -15.48 -18.96 0.39
N GLY A 15 -14.76 -18.39 -0.57
CA GLY A 15 -15.16 -17.16 -1.21
C GLY A 15 -14.35 -16.83 -2.46
N ARG A 16 -14.77 -15.73 -3.10
CA ARG A 16 -14.11 -15.08 -4.24
C ARG A 16 -14.02 -13.58 -3.96
N PRO A 17 -13.15 -12.84 -4.67
CA PRO A 17 -13.14 -11.38 -4.58
C PRO A 17 -14.54 -10.82 -4.85
N LYS A 18 -15.10 -10.06 -3.90
CA LYS A 18 -16.37 -9.37 -4.07
C LYS A 18 -16.20 -8.12 -4.91
N VAL A 19 -15.09 -7.42 -4.70
CA VAL A 19 -14.72 -6.22 -5.45
C VAL A 19 -13.34 -6.43 -6.03
N VAL A 20 -13.24 -6.31 -7.35
CA VAL A 20 -11.96 -6.37 -8.08
C VAL A 20 -11.54 -4.96 -8.46
N VAL A 21 -10.70 -4.35 -7.63
CA VAL A 21 -10.15 -3.02 -7.89
C VAL A 21 -8.74 -3.14 -8.45
N CYS A 22 -8.42 -2.30 -9.44
CA CYS A 22 -7.05 -2.18 -9.92
C CYS A 22 -6.22 -1.44 -8.86
N PRO A 23 -5.09 -2.00 -8.37
CA PRO A 23 -4.31 -1.37 -7.32
C PRO A 23 -3.92 0.08 -7.69
N PRO A 24 -3.88 1.02 -6.75
CA PRO A 24 -3.69 2.45 -7.04
C PRO A 24 -2.45 2.74 -7.89
N LEU A 25 -1.34 2.03 -7.66
CA LEU A 25 -0.11 2.18 -8.42
C LEU A 25 -0.29 1.89 -9.92
N TYR A 26 -1.02 0.81 -10.25
CA TYR A 26 -1.30 0.45 -11.64
C TYR A 26 -2.24 1.46 -12.31
N ARG A 27 -3.21 2.01 -11.57
CA ARG A 27 -4.07 3.09 -12.07
C ARG A 27 -3.29 4.35 -12.40
N ILE A 28 -2.39 4.78 -11.50
CA ILE A 28 -1.52 5.95 -11.72
C ILE A 28 -0.61 5.70 -12.92
N ALA A 29 0.04 4.53 -12.98
CA ALA A 29 0.92 4.16 -14.09
C ALA A 29 0.15 4.12 -15.42
N ALA A 30 -1.09 3.62 -15.45
CA ALA A 30 -1.94 3.65 -16.63
C ALA A 30 -2.25 5.08 -17.10
N VAL A 31 -2.59 5.99 -16.18
CA VAL A 31 -2.82 7.41 -16.50
C VAL A 31 -1.56 8.06 -17.06
N VAL A 32 -0.41 7.85 -16.42
CA VAL A 32 0.89 8.37 -16.88
C VAL A 32 1.20 7.89 -18.29
N MET A 33 1.06 6.59 -18.56
CA MET A 33 1.31 6.03 -19.90
C MET A 33 0.30 6.54 -20.94
N GLY A 34 -0.96 6.76 -20.56
CA GLY A 34 -1.95 7.39 -21.41
C GLY A 34 -1.59 8.84 -21.78
N VAL A 35 -1.12 9.63 -20.81
CA VAL A 35 -0.66 11.00 -21.05
C VAL A 35 0.60 11.02 -21.92
N ILE A 36 1.57 10.13 -21.68
CA ILE A 36 2.76 9.98 -22.53
C ILE A 36 2.37 9.63 -23.97
N SER A 37 1.42 8.72 -24.15
CA SER A 37 0.88 8.39 -25.48
C SER A 37 0.28 9.62 -26.16
N ALA A 38 -0.51 10.42 -25.46
CA ALA A 38 -1.12 11.63 -26.02
C ALA A 38 -0.06 12.69 -26.41
N ILE A 39 0.97 12.88 -25.57
CA ILE A 39 2.11 13.77 -25.87
C ILE A 39 2.84 13.30 -27.13
N ALA A 40 3.11 11.99 -27.23
CA ALA A 40 3.81 11.40 -28.38
C ALA A 40 3.00 11.55 -29.68
N THR A 41 1.68 11.30 -29.64
CA THR A 41 0.78 11.50 -30.80
C THR A 41 0.72 12.97 -31.23
N ALA A 42 0.59 13.89 -30.28
CA ALA A 42 0.57 15.32 -30.59
C ALA A 42 1.90 15.78 -31.20
N SER A 43 3.03 15.27 -30.68
CA SER A 43 4.36 15.55 -31.23
C SER A 43 4.54 14.95 -32.63
N ALA A 44 3.99 13.76 -32.90
CA ALA A 44 3.97 13.13 -34.21
C ALA A 44 3.25 13.98 -35.27
N VAL A 45 2.12 14.58 -34.90
CA VAL A 45 1.39 15.51 -35.78
C VAL A 45 2.25 16.72 -36.13
N VAL A 46 2.94 17.30 -35.15
CA VAL A 46 3.85 18.44 -35.39
C VAL A 46 4.99 18.05 -36.33
N VAL A 47 5.65 16.91 -36.11
CA VAL A 47 6.76 16.46 -36.97
C VAL A 47 6.30 16.18 -38.39
N ALA A 48 5.13 15.56 -38.56
CA ALA A 48 4.59 15.25 -39.89
C ALA A 48 4.18 16.52 -40.65
N MET A 49 3.46 17.43 -40.00
CA MET A 49 2.85 18.58 -40.68
C MET A 49 3.80 19.78 -40.78
N ALA A 50 4.55 20.08 -39.71
CA ALA A 50 5.41 21.27 -39.68
C ALA A 50 6.81 21.02 -40.24
N LEU A 51 7.36 19.81 -40.05
CA LEU A 51 8.72 19.48 -40.48
C LEU A 51 8.76 18.62 -41.75
N GLY A 52 7.63 18.04 -42.18
CA GLY A 52 7.58 17.16 -43.35
C GLY A 52 8.40 15.87 -43.19
N HIS A 53 8.74 15.48 -41.95
CA HIS A 53 9.49 14.27 -41.65
C HIS A 53 8.57 13.11 -41.26
N SER A 54 9.08 11.87 -41.37
CA SER A 54 8.30 10.68 -41.06
C SER A 54 8.05 10.55 -39.54
N PRO A 55 6.78 10.55 -39.08
CA PRO A 55 6.45 10.48 -37.65
C PRO A 55 6.45 9.04 -37.10
N GLY A 56 6.92 8.06 -37.88
CA GLY A 56 6.68 6.63 -37.65
C GLY A 56 7.14 6.14 -36.28
N SER A 57 8.31 6.58 -35.81
CA SER A 57 8.83 6.20 -34.50
C SER A 57 8.00 6.77 -33.35
N GLN A 58 7.51 8.01 -33.47
CA GLN A 58 6.68 8.66 -32.45
C GLN A 58 5.30 8.02 -32.36
N LEU A 59 4.69 7.69 -33.50
CA LEU A 59 3.42 6.97 -33.54
C LEU A 59 3.54 5.55 -32.99
N ALA A 60 4.62 4.83 -33.34
CA ALA A 60 4.87 3.50 -32.79
C ALA A 60 5.01 3.53 -31.25
N PHE A 61 5.76 4.52 -30.73
CA PHE A 61 5.90 4.72 -29.29
C PHE A 61 4.58 5.12 -28.61
N ALA A 62 3.75 5.95 -29.26
CA ALA A 62 2.43 6.30 -28.77
C ALA A 62 1.53 5.06 -28.66
N VAL A 63 1.45 4.25 -29.72
CA VAL A 63 0.66 2.99 -29.72
C VAL A 63 1.15 2.05 -28.62
N TRP A 64 2.47 1.87 -28.49
CA TRP A 64 3.04 1.05 -27.43
C TRP A 64 2.64 1.54 -26.03
N SER A 65 2.74 2.84 -25.79
CA SER A 65 2.36 3.46 -24.51
C SER A 65 0.86 3.33 -24.22
N ALA A 66 0.01 3.47 -25.24
CA ALA A 66 -1.43 3.26 -25.12
C ALA A 66 -1.79 1.81 -24.76
N LEU A 67 -1.13 0.83 -25.41
CA LEU A 67 -1.30 -0.59 -25.09
C LEU A 67 -0.88 -0.87 -23.64
N LEU A 68 0.24 -0.31 -23.20
CA LEU A 68 0.70 -0.45 -21.82
C LEU A 68 -0.28 0.20 -20.82
N ALA A 69 -0.84 1.37 -21.15
CA ALA A 69 -1.86 2.02 -20.32
C ALA A 69 -3.10 1.13 -20.13
N VAL A 70 -3.61 0.52 -21.21
CA VAL A 70 -4.74 -0.41 -21.15
C VAL A 70 -4.38 -1.66 -20.36
N ALA A 71 -3.20 -2.24 -20.61
CA ALA A 71 -2.72 -3.42 -19.90
C ALA A 71 -2.60 -3.18 -18.39
N LEU A 72 -2.06 -2.03 -17.97
CA LEU A 72 -1.97 -1.66 -16.56
C LEU A 72 -3.34 -1.40 -15.93
N ALA A 73 -4.29 -0.82 -16.68
CA ALA A 73 -5.63 -0.54 -16.18
C ALA A 73 -6.51 -1.80 -16.03
N ARG A 74 -6.38 -2.75 -16.97
CA ARG A 74 -7.27 -3.93 -17.08
C ARG A 74 -6.60 -5.23 -16.63
N GLY A 75 -5.30 -5.36 -16.81
CA GLY A 75 -4.53 -6.56 -16.51
C GLY A 75 -4.71 -7.05 -15.07
N PRO A 76 -4.54 -6.19 -14.05
CA PRO A 76 -4.76 -6.61 -12.66
C PRO A 76 -6.19 -7.06 -12.38
N LYS A 77 -7.20 -6.45 -13.02
CA LYS A 77 -8.61 -6.84 -12.82
C LYS A 77 -8.87 -8.22 -13.39
N TRP A 78 -8.49 -8.41 -14.65
CA TRP A 78 -8.59 -9.71 -15.32
C TRP A 78 -7.79 -10.79 -14.58
N TRP A 79 -6.64 -10.44 -14.00
CA TRP A 79 -5.85 -11.35 -13.19
C TRP A 79 -6.55 -11.74 -11.89
N LEU A 80 -7.28 -10.81 -11.25
CA LEU A 80 -7.88 -11.00 -9.94
C LEU A 80 -9.25 -11.69 -9.98
N GLU A 81 -9.98 -11.64 -11.10
CA GLU A 81 -11.34 -12.18 -11.23
C GLU A 81 -11.45 -13.70 -10.99
N ASP A 82 -10.41 -14.47 -11.32
CA ASP A 82 -10.43 -15.94 -11.23
C ASP A 82 -9.94 -16.51 -9.89
N PHE A 83 -9.70 -15.67 -8.87
CA PHE A 83 -9.23 -16.17 -7.58
C PHE A 83 -10.34 -16.85 -6.79
N GLU A 84 -10.02 -18.02 -6.28
CA GLU A 84 -10.81 -18.76 -5.30
C GLU A 84 -10.04 -18.83 -3.99
N TYR A 85 -10.74 -18.53 -2.91
CA TYR A 85 -10.21 -18.52 -1.55
C TYR A 85 -10.92 -19.58 -0.72
N VAL A 86 -10.15 -20.39 0.00
CA VAL A 86 -10.69 -21.43 0.87
C VAL A 86 -9.90 -21.47 2.16
N VAL A 87 -10.63 -21.51 3.27
CA VAL A 87 -10.12 -21.69 4.63
C VAL A 87 -10.68 -23.01 5.15
N THR A 88 -9.82 -23.96 5.45
CA THR A 88 -10.16 -25.22 6.11
C THR A 88 -9.77 -25.17 7.58
N ASP A 89 -9.95 -26.25 8.32
CA ASP A 89 -9.50 -26.36 9.72
C ASP A 89 -8.00 -26.18 9.91
N ARG A 90 -7.18 -26.54 8.91
CA ARG A 90 -5.71 -26.49 9.02
C ARG A 90 -5.04 -25.56 8.01
N LEU A 91 -5.64 -25.31 6.85
CA LEU A 91 -4.99 -24.64 5.75
C LEU A 91 -5.81 -23.44 5.27
N VAL A 92 -5.10 -22.40 4.86
CA VAL A 92 -5.64 -21.34 4.01
C VAL A 92 -5.01 -21.48 2.64
N TRP A 93 -5.81 -21.44 1.58
CA TRP A 93 -5.28 -21.49 0.24
C TRP A 93 -6.00 -20.56 -0.74
N ILE A 94 -5.22 -20.13 -1.71
CA ILE A 94 -5.68 -19.37 -2.87
C ILE A 94 -5.42 -20.20 -4.12
N LYS A 95 -6.37 -20.17 -5.05
CA LYS A 95 -6.26 -20.86 -6.34
C LYS A 95 -6.68 -19.95 -7.46
N ARG A 96 -5.97 -20.06 -8.56
CA ARG A 96 -6.33 -19.49 -9.85
C ARG A 96 -5.87 -20.43 -10.95
N GLY A 97 -6.81 -21.10 -11.60
CA GLY A 97 -6.50 -22.17 -12.57
C GLY A 97 -5.61 -23.24 -11.93
N GLN A 98 -4.41 -23.44 -12.48
CA GLN A 98 -3.40 -24.37 -11.95
C GLN A 98 -2.52 -23.76 -10.85
N PHE A 99 -2.47 -22.42 -10.73
CA PHE A 99 -1.68 -21.76 -9.71
C PHE A 99 -2.35 -21.90 -8.36
N ARG A 100 -1.60 -22.41 -7.39
CA ARG A 100 -2.07 -22.59 -6.03
C ARG A 100 -1.01 -22.14 -5.04
N ARG A 101 -1.44 -21.42 -4.00
CA ARG A 101 -0.62 -21.19 -2.80
C ARG A 101 -1.38 -21.62 -1.57
N THR A 102 -0.69 -22.28 -0.66
CA THR A 102 -1.24 -22.79 0.60
C THR A 102 -0.39 -22.28 1.77
N MET A 103 -1.04 -22.10 2.92
CA MET A 103 -0.40 -21.74 4.18
C MET A 103 -1.12 -22.46 5.31
N ASP A 104 -0.36 -23.00 6.25
CA ASP A 104 -0.91 -23.59 7.48
C ASP A 104 -1.42 -22.48 8.39
N ARG A 105 -2.64 -22.65 8.92
CA ARG A 105 -3.27 -21.71 9.86
C ARG A 105 -2.41 -21.48 11.10
N SER A 106 -1.80 -22.56 11.61
CA SER A 106 -0.90 -22.48 12.76
C SER A 106 0.40 -21.75 12.45
N ALA A 107 0.79 -21.65 11.18
CA ALA A 107 2.03 -21.00 10.77
C ALA A 107 1.87 -19.49 10.51
N ILE A 108 0.67 -18.92 10.67
CA ILE A 108 0.41 -17.50 10.48
C ILE A 108 0.87 -16.76 11.73
N SER A 109 1.83 -15.84 11.58
CA SER A 109 2.36 -15.05 12.68
C SER A 109 1.48 -13.84 12.99
N TYR A 110 1.01 -13.15 11.94
CA TYR A 110 0.14 -11.99 12.05
C TYR A 110 -0.69 -11.80 10.78
N ALA A 111 -1.76 -11.02 10.90
CA ALA A 111 -2.62 -10.63 9.79
C ALA A 111 -2.62 -9.12 9.60
N ARG A 112 -2.72 -8.67 8.35
CA ARG A 112 -2.96 -7.27 8.00
C ARG A 112 -4.24 -7.14 7.22
N ILE A 113 -5.04 -6.16 7.57
CA ILE A 113 -6.27 -5.84 6.86
C ILE A 113 -6.09 -4.47 6.20
N HIS A 114 -6.45 -4.39 4.92
CA HIS A 114 -6.47 -3.14 4.16
C HIS A 114 -7.91 -2.91 3.74
N TRP A 115 -8.60 -1.98 4.39
CA TRP A 115 -9.98 -1.65 4.04
C TRP A 115 -10.02 -0.83 2.75
N ASP A 116 -11.03 -1.09 1.90
CA ASP A 116 -11.26 -0.26 0.72
C ASP A 116 -12.03 1.00 1.14
N PRO A 117 -11.46 2.21 1.00
CA PRO A 117 -12.13 3.45 1.41
C PRO A 117 -13.40 3.75 0.60
N ASN A 118 -13.63 3.09 -0.54
CA ASN A 118 -14.81 3.31 -1.38
C ASN A 118 -15.90 2.24 -1.18
N HIS A 119 -15.59 1.13 -0.51
CA HIS A 119 -16.51 0.00 -0.33
C HIS A 119 -16.55 -0.42 1.14
N PRO A 120 -17.51 0.09 1.94
CA PRO A 120 -17.57 -0.21 3.36
C PRO A 120 -17.73 -1.72 3.59
N GLY A 121 -16.96 -2.27 4.53
CA GLY A 121 -16.98 -3.68 4.87
C GLY A 121 -16.25 -4.61 3.87
N VAL A 122 -15.56 -4.06 2.87
CA VAL A 122 -14.70 -4.82 1.95
C VAL A 122 -13.25 -4.43 2.16
N GLY A 123 -12.34 -5.40 2.08
CA GLY A 123 -10.91 -5.14 2.15
C GLY A 123 -10.06 -6.33 1.75
N ASP A 124 -8.75 -6.15 1.81
CA ASP A 124 -7.76 -7.19 1.57
C ASP A 124 -7.27 -7.75 2.91
N LEU A 125 -7.29 -9.08 3.05
CA LEU A 125 -6.70 -9.79 4.20
C LEU A 125 -5.36 -10.39 3.80
N GLU A 126 -4.26 -9.84 4.28
CA GLU A 126 -2.91 -10.37 4.12
C GLU A 126 -2.53 -11.22 5.34
N LEU A 127 -2.33 -12.51 5.12
CA LEU A 127 -1.84 -13.46 6.12
C LEU A 127 -0.34 -13.60 5.96
N VAL A 128 0.40 -13.42 7.05
CA VAL A 128 1.86 -13.41 7.02
C VAL A 128 2.43 -14.46 7.93
N ARG A 129 3.33 -15.25 7.36
CA ARG A 129 4.24 -16.10 8.12
C ARG A 129 5.60 -15.41 8.19
N ALA A 130 6.00 -15.03 9.40
CA ALA A 130 7.39 -14.66 9.66
C ALA A 130 8.24 -15.94 9.55
N VAL A 131 9.27 -15.92 8.70
CA VAL A 131 10.21 -17.04 8.53
C VAL A 131 11.53 -16.64 9.19
N PRO A 132 12.15 -17.53 9.99
CA PRO A 132 13.41 -17.24 10.65
C PRO A 132 14.53 -17.02 9.63
N THR A 133 15.47 -16.18 10.02
CA THR A 133 16.77 -15.93 9.39
C THR A 133 17.31 -17.05 8.48
N GLY A 134 17.60 -16.67 7.25
CA GLY A 134 18.44 -17.34 6.26
C GLY A 134 18.91 -16.29 5.25
N ALA A 135 19.84 -16.61 4.34
CA ALA A 135 20.38 -15.65 3.35
C ALA A 135 19.30 -14.93 2.50
N LEU A 136 18.07 -15.46 2.52
CA LEU A 136 16.88 -14.84 1.97
C LEU A 136 15.91 -14.59 3.13
N ARG A 137 15.78 -13.32 3.56
CA ARG A 137 14.76 -12.79 4.50
C ARG A 137 13.34 -12.93 3.92
N ARG A 138 12.93 -14.13 3.51
CA ARG A 138 11.80 -14.34 2.60
C ARG A 138 10.51 -14.42 3.41
N ARG A 139 9.74 -13.34 3.39
CA ARG A 139 8.36 -13.29 3.88
C ARG A 139 7.47 -14.18 3.01
N LEU A 140 6.74 -15.10 3.64
CA LEU A 140 5.67 -15.84 2.98
C LEU A 140 4.35 -15.17 3.33
N SER A 141 3.67 -14.60 2.34
CA SER A 141 2.33 -14.04 2.53
C SER A 141 1.32 -14.58 1.51
N ILE A 142 0.09 -14.68 1.98
CA ILE A 142 -1.10 -14.95 1.17
C ILE A 142 -2.02 -13.75 1.34
N VAL A 143 -2.48 -13.16 0.24
CA VAL A 143 -3.40 -12.03 0.25
C VAL A 143 -4.74 -12.47 -0.32
N LEU A 144 -5.79 -12.41 0.50
CA LEU A 144 -7.18 -12.56 0.07
C LEU A 144 -7.69 -11.17 -0.32
N THR A 145 -7.65 -10.87 -1.62
CA THR A 145 -7.97 -9.54 -2.16
C THR A 145 -9.48 -9.36 -2.29
N GLY A 146 -10.01 -8.21 -1.88
CA GLY A 146 -11.38 -7.76 -2.10
C GLY A 146 -12.43 -8.62 -1.41
N VAL A 147 -12.14 -9.15 -0.22
CA VAL A 147 -13.07 -9.99 0.54
C VAL A 147 -14.02 -9.17 1.40
N VAL A 148 -15.24 -9.68 1.60
CA VAL A 148 -16.21 -9.08 2.53
C VAL A 148 -15.84 -9.47 3.95
N ALA A 149 -15.83 -8.49 4.86
CA ALA A 149 -15.53 -8.68 6.27
C ALA A 149 -14.20 -9.44 6.51
N PRO A 150 -13.04 -8.88 6.08
CA PRO A 150 -11.72 -9.50 6.28
C PRO A 150 -11.41 -9.83 7.75
N ASP A 151 -11.88 -9.01 8.70
CA ASP A 151 -11.77 -9.24 10.14
C ASP A 151 -12.54 -10.49 10.60
N ARG A 152 -13.73 -10.72 10.07
CA ARG A 152 -14.52 -11.94 10.30
C ARG A 152 -13.81 -13.18 9.77
N ILE A 153 -13.24 -13.10 8.57
CA ILE A 153 -12.44 -14.19 7.98
C ILE A 153 -11.22 -14.47 8.85
N TRP A 154 -10.58 -13.43 9.37
CA TRP A 154 -9.46 -13.58 10.31
C TRP A 154 -9.87 -14.27 11.62
N ALA A 155 -11.04 -13.95 12.19
CA ALA A 155 -11.57 -14.68 13.35
C ALA A 155 -11.79 -16.18 13.03
N ILE A 156 -12.34 -16.51 11.85
CA ILE A 156 -12.53 -17.90 11.40
C ILE A 156 -11.18 -18.62 11.26
N ILE A 157 -10.16 -17.96 10.69
CA ILE A 157 -8.79 -18.50 10.56
C ILE A 157 -8.16 -18.78 11.93
N ARG A 158 -8.50 -17.99 12.96
CA ARG A 158 -8.09 -18.26 14.35
C ARG A 158 -8.95 -19.31 15.05
N GLY A 159 -10.05 -19.75 14.44
CA GLY A 159 -10.98 -20.72 15.03
C GLY A 159 -11.89 -20.11 16.11
N ILE A 160 -12.10 -18.78 16.07
CA ILE A 160 -12.94 -18.05 17.02
C ILE A 160 -14.26 -17.69 16.33
N THR A 161 -15.37 -17.73 17.08
CA THR A 161 -16.66 -17.23 16.60
C THR A 161 -16.58 -15.71 16.44
N PRO A 162 -16.79 -15.16 15.23
CA PRO A 162 -16.71 -13.72 15.02
C PRO A 162 -17.85 -13.01 15.75
N ALA A 163 -17.51 -11.91 16.44
CA ALA A 163 -18.50 -11.05 17.08
C ALA A 163 -19.41 -10.38 16.04
N THR A 164 -20.65 -10.09 16.42
CA THR A 164 -21.69 -9.51 15.53
C THR A 164 -21.33 -8.17 14.87
N PRO A 165 -20.47 -7.27 15.41
CA PRO A 165 -20.03 -6.07 14.70
C PRO A 165 -18.85 -6.28 13.74
N ALA A 166 -18.33 -7.51 13.60
CA ALA A 166 -17.26 -7.82 12.66
C ALA A 166 -17.74 -7.67 11.21
N GLY A 167 -16.94 -7.00 10.38
CA GLY A 167 -17.22 -6.74 8.98
C GLY A 167 -17.63 -5.32 8.63
N ASP A 168 -17.68 -4.42 9.61
CA ASP A 168 -17.92 -2.98 9.40
C ASP A 168 -16.62 -2.18 9.56
N GLY A 169 -15.93 -1.92 8.45
CA GLY A 169 -14.66 -1.19 8.43
C GLY A 169 -14.77 0.27 8.91
N GLU A 170 -15.97 0.84 9.00
CA GLU A 170 -16.16 2.21 9.51
C GLU A 170 -16.15 2.28 11.03
N ARG A 171 -16.34 1.15 11.72
CA ARG A 171 -16.29 1.11 13.18
C ARG A 171 -14.86 1.04 13.68
N LEU A 172 -14.62 1.77 14.77
CA LEU A 172 -13.36 1.73 15.51
C LEU A 172 -13.03 0.29 15.90
N LEU A 173 -11.75 -0.07 15.77
CA LEU A 173 -11.27 -1.43 16.02
C LEU A 173 -11.61 -1.94 17.43
N ALA A 174 -11.60 -1.05 18.44
CA ALA A 174 -11.99 -1.37 19.82
C ALA A 174 -13.46 -1.81 19.96
N GLN A 175 -14.33 -1.50 18.99
CA GLN A 175 -15.73 -1.93 18.96
C GLN A 175 -15.92 -3.26 18.20
N ARG A 176 -14.88 -3.73 17.50
CA ARG A 176 -14.88 -4.96 16.69
C ARG A 176 -13.98 -6.05 17.29
N LEU A 177 -13.81 -6.00 18.62
CA LEU A 177 -13.10 -7.03 19.36
C LEU A 177 -13.88 -8.34 19.34
N ASP A 178 -13.16 -9.46 19.49
CA ASP A 178 -13.80 -10.77 19.54
C ASP A 178 -14.61 -10.92 20.84
N ASP A 179 -15.56 -11.85 20.86
CA ASP A 179 -16.39 -12.07 22.05
C ASP A 179 -15.51 -12.43 23.27
N GLY A 180 -15.65 -11.62 24.33
CA GLY A 180 -14.92 -11.76 25.60
C GLY A 180 -13.52 -11.14 25.61
N GLU A 181 -13.04 -10.58 24.50
CA GLU A 181 -11.77 -9.87 24.42
C GLU A 181 -11.88 -8.47 25.06
N ARG A 182 -10.86 -8.06 25.82
CA ARG A 182 -10.85 -6.78 26.56
C ARG A 182 -9.58 -5.98 26.27
N VAL A 183 -9.74 -4.67 26.11
CA VAL A 183 -8.62 -3.73 26.01
C VAL A 183 -7.96 -3.57 27.37
N LEU A 184 -6.66 -3.86 27.45
CA LEU A 184 -5.83 -3.65 28.63
C LEU A 184 -5.10 -2.32 28.58
N TRP A 185 -4.70 -1.89 27.39
CA TRP A 185 -4.05 -0.60 27.17
C TRP A 185 -4.38 -0.06 25.77
N SER A 186 -4.45 1.26 25.66
CA SER A 186 -4.61 1.96 24.39
C SER A 186 -3.70 3.19 24.35
N GLY A 187 -3.10 3.47 23.20
CA GLY A 187 -2.27 4.65 23.03
C GLY A 187 -2.19 5.13 21.59
N HIS A 188 -1.52 6.25 21.38
CA HIS A 188 -1.26 6.81 20.06
C HIS A 188 0.04 7.60 20.07
N PRO A 189 0.71 7.76 18.90
CA PRO A 189 1.87 8.66 18.81
C PRO A 189 1.46 10.09 19.20
N PRO A 190 2.34 10.85 19.87
CA PRO A 190 2.07 12.24 20.22
C PRO A 190 1.96 13.10 18.96
N ASP A 191 1.01 14.03 18.97
CA ASP A 191 0.95 15.04 17.93
C ASP A 191 2.05 16.08 18.17
N HIS A 192 2.90 16.31 17.16
CA HIS A 192 3.98 17.27 17.23
C HIS A 192 4.30 17.76 15.82
N TRP A 193 4.76 19.01 15.73
CA TRP A 193 4.99 19.66 14.44
C TRP A 193 6.10 18.98 13.60
N GLY A 194 7.07 18.36 14.27
CA GLY A 194 8.17 17.63 13.63
C GLY A 194 7.75 16.44 12.76
N LYS A 195 6.50 15.96 12.85
CA LYS A 195 5.98 14.88 11.97
C LYS A 195 5.92 15.27 10.48
N TRP A 196 5.87 16.57 10.19
CA TRP A 196 5.85 17.12 8.83
C TRP A 196 7.25 17.30 8.23
N ILE A 197 8.30 16.98 8.98
CA ILE A 197 9.67 17.08 8.50
C ILE A 197 10.12 15.69 8.08
N PRO A 198 10.61 15.50 6.84
CA PRO A 198 11.12 14.21 6.41
C PRO A 198 12.37 13.85 7.22
N THR A 199 12.29 12.79 8.02
CA THR A 199 13.38 12.37 8.92
C THR A 199 14.27 11.27 8.34
N ASN A 200 13.77 10.49 7.38
CA ASN A 200 14.54 9.42 6.74
C ASN A 200 15.17 9.89 5.43
N SER A 201 16.39 9.43 5.13
CA SER A 201 17.13 9.66 3.89
C SER A 201 16.28 9.50 2.62
N ARG A 202 15.44 8.47 2.53
CA ARG A 202 14.53 8.25 1.39
C ARG A 202 13.45 9.32 1.27
N ALA A 203 12.88 9.74 2.40
CA ALA A 203 11.87 10.80 2.41
C ALA A 203 12.50 12.15 2.05
N ILE A 204 13.73 12.40 2.50
CA ILE A 204 14.52 13.58 2.13
C ILE A 204 14.83 13.55 0.63
N ALA A 205 15.33 12.43 0.10
CA ALA A 205 15.63 12.26 -1.31
C ALA A 205 14.38 12.43 -2.18
N GLY A 206 13.25 11.84 -1.76
CA GLY A 206 11.96 12.03 -2.42
C GLY A 206 11.50 13.48 -2.41
N PHE A 207 11.61 14.17 -1.27
CA PHE A 207 11.29 15.59 -1.18
C PHE A 207 12.16 16.46 -2.09
N VAL A 208 13.49 16.26 -2.09
CA VAL A 208 14.42 16.97 -2.97
C VAL A 208 14.10 16.69 -4.44
N LEU A 209 13.83 15.44 -4.81
CA LEU A 209 13.42 15.07 -6.16
C LEU A 209 12.13 15.80 -6.56
N GLY A 210 11.13 15.83 -5.69
CA GLY A 210 9.88 16.56 -5.92
C GLY A 210 10.11 18.05 -6.14
N LEU A 211 11.00 18.68 -5.37
CA LEU A 211 11.38 20.09 -5.54
C LEU A 211 12.08 20.34 -6.89
N LEU A 212 13.01 19.47 -7.28
CA LEU A 212 13.70 19.55 -8.56
C LEU A 212 12.73 19.39 -9.73
N MET A 213 11.77 18.47 -9.64
CA MET A 213 10.72 18.28 -10.66
C MET A 213 9.80 19.50 -10.75
N ALA A 214 9.42 20.10 -9.61
CA ALA A 214 8.63 21.33 -9.58
C ALA A 214 9.38 22.49 -10.24
N PHE A 215 10.66 22.67 -9.90
CA PHE A 215 11.51 23.68 -10.53
C PHE A 215 11.66 23.46 -12.03
N ALA A 216 11.90 22.21 -12.46
CA ALA A 216 11.97 21.86 -13.86
C ALA A 216 10.65 22.15 -14.60
N SER A 217 9.50 21.87 -13.97
CA SER A 217 8.18 22.18 -14.55
C SER A 217 7.97 23.67 -14.78
N VAL A 218 8.33 24.52 -13.81
CA VAL A 218 8.28 25.99 -13.96
C VAL A 218 9.22 26.45 -15.07
N PHE A 219 10.43 25.92 -15.10
CA PHE A 219 11.42 26.28 -16.12
C PHE A 219 11.00 25.87 -17.53
N ILE A 220 10.47 24.65 -17.70
CA ILE A 220 9.87 24.17 -18.96
C ILE A 220 8.71 25.06 -19.37
N SER A 221 7.86 25.48 -18.43
CA SER A 221 6.73 26.38 -18.72
C SER A 221 7.19 27.74 -19.27
N ILE A 222 8.21 28.35 -18.66
CA ILE A 222 8.77 29.63 -19.13
C ILE A 222 9.38 29.48 -20.53
N ARG A 223 10.12 28.39 -20.76
CA ARG A 223 10.71 28.08 -22.07
C ARG A 223 9.64 27.74 -23.12
N ALA A 224 8.57 27.06 -22.74
CA ALA A 224 7.46 26.72 -23.62
C ALA A 224 6.76 27.99 -24.13
N VAL A 225 6.51 28.97 -23.26
CA VAL A 225 5.95 30.27 -23.68
C VAL A 225 6.87 30.97 -24.68
N HIS A 226 8.19 30.96 -24.43
CA HIS A 226 9.15 31.53 -25.39
C HIS A 226 9.14 30.76 -26.72
N ALA A 227 9.16 29.43 -26.68
CA ALA A 227 9.15 28.60 -27.88
C ALA A 227 7.89 28.83 -28.72
N VAL A 228 6.71 28.83 -28.10
CA VAL A 228 5.42 29.10 -28.77
C VAL A 228 5.40 30.50 -29.39
N ARG A 229 5.91 31.52 -28.67
CA ARG A 229 6.02 32.89 -29.22
C ARG A 229 6.97 32.95 -30.41
N THR A 230 8.11 32.26 -30.34
CA THR A 230 9.08 32.21 -31.45
C THR A 230 8.48 31.53 -32.67
N VAL A 231 7.77 30.42 -32.49
CA VAL A 231 7.11 29.68 -33.57
C VAL A 231 5.97 30.49 -34.20
N ALA A 232 5.15 31.17 -33.39
CA ALA A 232 4.10 32.05 -33.89
C ALA A 232 4.67 33.24 -34.70
N LYS A 233 5.75 33.86 -34.21
CA LYS A 233 6.47 34.91 -34.95
C LYS A 233 7.14 34.39 -36.22
N GLY A 234 7.54 33.12 -36.23
CA GLY A 234 8.11 32.42 -37.38
C GLY A 234 7.10 32.09 -38.49
N GLY A 235 5.84 32.52 -38.36
CA GLY A 235 4.82 32.37 -39.39
C GLY A 235 3.92 31.15 -39.25
N MET A 236 3.99 30.40 -38.14
CA MET A 236 3.02 29.34 -37.88
C MET A 236 1.66 29.97 -37.52
N GLU A 237 0.63 29.67 -38.32
CA GLU A 237 -0.72 30.17 -38.08
C GLU A 237 -1.26 29.69 -36.73
N PRO A 238 -1.72 30.59 -35.83
CA PRO A 238 -2.21 30.23 -34.49
C PRO A 238 -3.43 29.30 -34.47
N TYR A 239 -4.15 29.18 -35.59
CA TYR A 239 -5.34 28.34 -35.74
C TYR A 239 -5.07 27.04 -36.51
N SER A 240 -3.81 26.77 -36.85
CA SER A 240 -3.43 25.55 -37.55
C SER A 240 -3.41 24.32 -36.62
N ILE A 241 -3.68 23.14 -37.19
CA ILE A 241 -3.69 21.87 -36.46
C ILE A 241 -2.33 21.60 -35.79
N GLN A 242 -1.23 21.90 -36.49
CA GLN A 242 0.13 21.78 -35.97
C GLN A 242 0.39 22.68 -34.76
N PHE A 243 -0.15 23.90 -34.73
CA PHE A 243 0.00 24.80 -33.57
C PHE A 243 -0.75 24.26 -32.36
N PHE A 244 -2.00 23.81 -32.53
CA PHE A 244 -2.76 23.18 -31.45
C PHE A 244 -2.09 21.91 -30.92
N ALA A 245 -1.55 21.07 -31.80
CA ALA A 245 -0.82 19.87 -31.42
C ALA A 245 0.43 20.19 -30.59
N LEU A 246 1.21 21.21 -31.00
CA LEU A 246 2.39 21.70 -30.26
C LEU A 246 2.01 22.22 -28.86
N VAL A 247 0.99 23.09 -28.78
CA VAL A 247 0.55 23.64 -27.49
C VAL A 247 0.04 22.52 -26.58
N THR A 248 -0.73 21.58 -27.13
CA THR A 248 -1.27 20.44 -26.38
C THR A 248 -0.14 19.55 -25.82
N SER A 249 0.87 19.21 -26.62
CA SER A 249 1.98 18.38 -26.14
C SER A 249 2.78 19.08 -25.03
N LEU A 250 3.04 20.39 -25.16
CA LEU A 250 3.71 21.19 -24.14
C LEU A 250 2.92 21.25 -22.85
N VAL A 251 1.62 21.57 -22.93
CA VAL A 251 0.73 21.67 -21.76
C VAL A 251 0.62 20.34 -21.03
N LEU A 252 0.42 19.22 -21.75
CA LEU A 252 0.36 17.89 -21.16
C LEU A 252 1.68 17.50 -20.49
N THR A 253 2.83 17.86 -21.09
CA THR A 253 4.16 17.61 -20.50
C THR A 253 4.34 18.37 -19.19
N ILE A 254 3.94 19.65 -19.16
CA ILE A 254 3.99 20.49 -17.95
C ILE A 254 3.11 19.91 -16.85
N PHE A 255 1.86 19.53 -17.19
CA PHE A 255 0.95 18.92 -16.22
C PHE A 255 1.44 17.58 -15.69
N LEU A 256 2.03 16.73 -16.55
CA LEU A 256 2.60 15.46 -16.12
C LEU A 256 3.75 15.69 -15.13
N MET A 257 4.66 16.62 -15.43
CA MET A 257 5.79 16.95 -14.56
C MET A 257 5.35 17.57 -13.23
N ALA A 258 4.42 18.53 -13.29
CA ALA A 258 3.86 19.17 -12.09
C ALA A 258 3.10 18.16 -11.21
N GLY A 259 2.25 17.32 -11.82
CA GLY A 259 1.51 16.28 -11.12
C GLY A 259 2.42 15.26 -10.45
N ALA A 260 3.49 14.83 -11.14
CA ALA A 260 4.48 13.94 -10.56
C ALA A 260 5.25 14.59 -9.40
N ALA A 261 5.62 15.87 -9.52
CA ALA A 261 6.24 16.62 -8.43
C ALA A 261 5.35 16.68 -7.17
N ILE A 262 4.07 17.06 -7.36
CA ILE A 262 3.07 17.11 -6.28
C ILE A 262 2.90 15.73 -5.64
N PHE A 263 2.77 14.68 -6.46
CA PHE A 263 2.62 13.30 -5.98
C PHE A 263 3.80 12.86 -5.12
N VAL A 264 5.03 13.09 -5.59
CA VAL A 264 6.26 12.73 -4.87
C VAL A 264 6.38 13.51 -3.56
N MET A 265 6.09 14.81 -3.57
CA MET A 265 6.09 15.63 -2.35
C MET A 265 5.03 15.15 -1.35
N TYR A 266 3.81 14.88 -1.82
CA TYR A 266 2.72 14.35 -1.00
C TYR A 266 3.11 13.00 -0.37
N ALA A 267 3.66 12.07 -1.17
CA ALA A 267 4.07 10.76 -0.70
C ALA A 267 5.22 10.82 0.31
N SER A 268 6.11 11.81 0.20
CA SER A 268 7.31 11.92 1.05
C SER A 268 7.06 12.65 2.37
N VAL A 269 6.10 13.59 2.40
CA VAL A 269 5.87 14.48 3.56
C VAL A 269 4.47 14.34 4.14
N ILE A 270 3.44 14.54 3.31
CA ILE A 270 2.06 14.68 3.79
C ILE A 270 1.49 13.32 4.21
N ARG A 271 1.64 12.30 3.35
CA ARG A 271 1.14 10.95 3.62
C ARG A 271 1.72 10.35 4.92
N PRO A 272 3.05 10.33 5.17
CA PRO A 272 3.57 9.75 6.40
C PRO A 272 3.14 10.52 7.65
N ALA A 273 3.10 11.85 7.60
CA ALA A 273 2.62 12.70 8.70
C ALA A 273 1.17 12.40 9.07
N ARG A 274 0.30 12.26 8.05
CA ARG A 274 -1.12 11.94 8.22
C ARG A 274 -1.32 10.53 8.79
N LEU A 275 -0.61 9.54 8.27
CA LEU A 275 -0.65 8.17 8.77
C LEU A 275 -0.24 8.10 10.25
N GLN A 276 0.78 8.87 10.66
CA GLN A 276 1.19 8.93 12.06
C GLN A 276 0.08 9.48 12.98
N SER A 277 -0.65 10.51 12.55
CA SER A 277 -1.79 11.04 13.35
C SER A 277 -2.98 10.10 13.43
N GLU A 278 -3.21 9.31 12.38
CA GLU A 278 -4.27 8.30 12.33
C GLU A 278 -3.86 6.98 12.99
N THR A 279 -2.62 6.87 13.46
CA THR A 279 -2.13 5.64 14.12
C THR A 279 -2.70 5.53 15.53
N ARG A 280 -3.21 4.34 15.85
CA ARG A 280 -3.74 3.95 17.15
C ARG A 280 -3.24 2.55 17.51
N TYR A 281 -2.88 2.39 18.77
CA TYR A 281 -2.37 1.14 19.34
C TYR A 281 -3.35 0.63 20.40
N TRP A 282 -3.63 -0.67 20.38
CA TRP A 282 -4.34 -1.34 21.45
C TRP A 282 -3.64 -2.64 21.82
N VAL A 283 -3.55 -2.90 23.12
CA VAL A 283 -3.12 -4.17 23.68
C VAL A 283 -4.32 -4.76 24.39
N THR A 284 -4.72 -5.96 23.97
CA THR A 284 -5.83 -6.69 24.57
C THR A 284 -5.32 -7.86 25.41
N ASP A 285 -6.23 -8.58 26.05
CA ASP A 285 -5.92 -9.83 26.73
C ASP A 285 -5.39 -10.92 25.78
N ARG A 286 -5.66 -10.82 24.46
CA ARG A 286 -5.29 -11.85 23.47
C ARG A 286 -4.30 -11.39 22.41
N ARG A 287 -4.32 -10.13 22.00
CA ARG A 287 -3.59 -9.63 20.84
C ARG A 287 -3.17 -8.18 20.96
N VAL A 288 -2.20 -7.81 20.14
CA VAL A 288 -1.83 -6.45 19.84
C VAL A 288 -2.47 -6.04 18.51
N LEU A 289 -3.15 -4.90 18.55
CA LEU A 289 -3.89 -4.34 17.44
C LEU A 289 -3.32 -2.97 17.11
N ILE A 290 -3.11 -2.71 15.83
CA ILE A 290 -2.62 -1.41 15.36
C ILE A 290 -3.48 -0.98 14.20
N GLN A 291 -4.08 0.20 14.29
CA GLN A 291 -4.80 0.82 13.19
C GLN A 291 -4.00 2.03 12.69
N CYS A 292 -3.90 2.20 11.39
CA CYS A 292 -3.25 3.33 10.74
C CYS A 292 -4.06 3.72 9.50
N GLY A 293 -5.01 4.63 9.66
CA GLY A 293 -6.00 4.94 8.63
C GLY A 293 -6.81 3.69 8.27
N ASP A 294 -6.84 3.35 6.98
CA ASP A 294 -7.55 2.18 6.44
C ASP A 294 -6.78 0.85 6.63
N HIS A 295 -5.63 0.88 7.29
CA HIS A 295 -4.81 -0.30 7.53
C HIS A 295 -4.92 -0.77 8.98
N GLU A 296 -5.02 -2.08 9.16
CA GLU A 296 -5.02 -2.73 10.48
C GLU A 296 -3.98 -3.85 10.52
N LEU A 297 -3.35 -4.01 11.68
CA LEU A 297 -2.47 -5.12 12.01
C LEU A 297 -3.04 -5.86 13.22
N HIS A 298 -3.16 -7.17 13.09
CA HIS A 298 -3.56 -8.07 14.16
C HIS A 298 -2.41 -9.04 14.45
N LEU A 299 -1.84 -8.94 15.65
CA LEU A 299 -0.73 -9.75 16.13
C LEU A 299 -1.13 -10.45 17.43
N GLU A 300 -1.03 -11.77 17.49
CA GLU A 300 -1.36 -12.50 18.73
C GLU A 300 -0.27 -12.31 19.79
N ARG A 301 -0.66 -12.17 21.06
CA ARG A 301 0.29 -12.00 22.18
C ARG A 301 1.15 -13.23 22.40
N THR A 302 0.59 -14.42 22.15
CA THR A 302 1.29 -15.71 22.22
C THR A 302 2.47 -15.80 21.27
N HIS A 303 2.48 -15.00 20.20
CA HIS A 303 3.58 -14.93 19.25
C HIS A 303 4.64 -13.90 19.63
N ILE A 304 4.48 -13.11 20.69
CA ILE A 304 5.46 -12.13 21.14
C ILE A 304 6.35 -12.76 22.22
N VAL A 305 7.63 -12.94 21.91
CA VAL A 305 8.61 -13.54 22.84
C VAL A 305 9.27 -12.49 23.71
N ASP A 306 9.60 -11.35 23.12
CA ASP A 306 10.27 -10.27 23.82
C ASP A 306 9.91 -8.90 23.22
N VAL A 307 10.14 -7.87 24.01
CA VAL A 307 9.92 -6.47 23.67
C VAL A 307 11.18 -5.70 23.98
N ILE A 308 11.76 -5.12 22.93
CA ILE A 308 12.96 -4.29 22.98
C ILE A 308 12.52 -2.82 22.93
N ASP A 309 13.07 -2.00 23.80
CA ASP A 309 12.90 -0.55 23.82
C ASP A 309 14.12 0.16 23.22
N SER A 310 13.88 1.22 22.45
CA SER A 310 14.92 2.16 22.01
C SER A 310 14.53 3.58 22.39
N PRO A 311 15.41 4.37 23.03
CA PRO A 311 15.12 5.75 23.33
C PRO A 311 15.04 6.60 22.05
N THR A 312 14.12 7.57 22.06
CA THR A 312 13.85 8.52 20.97
C THR A 312 13.93 9.95 21.51
N PRO A 313 14.30 10.97 20.70
CA PRO A 313 14.35 12.35 21.17
C PRO A 313 13.02 12.81 21.80
N GLY A 314 13.13 13.56 22.91
CA GLY A 314 11.97 14.06 23.67
C GLY A 314 11.49 13.12 24.79
N GLY A 315 12.33 12.21 25.27
CA GLY A 315 11.99 11.31 26.40
C GLY A 315 11.02 10.19 26.03
N MET A 316 10.78 9.99 24.73
CA MET A 316 9.89 8.95 24.20
C MET A 316 10.67 7.68 23.90
N VAL A 317 9.95 6.58 23.74
CA VAL A 317 10.50 5.25 23.50
C VAL A 317 9.82 4.61 22.30
N ASP A 318 10.61 3.98 21.45
CA ASP A 318 10.17 3.12 20.37
C ASP A 318 10.22 1.66 20.83
N LEU A 319 9.13 0.90 20.64
CA LEU A 319 9.03 -0.51 21.03
C LEU A 319 9.07 -1.43 19.81
N PHE A 320 9.92 -2.45 19.90
CA PHE A 320 10.11 -3.48 18.88
C PHE A 320 9.69 -4.83 19.45
N PHE A 321 8.88 -5.59 18.72
CA PHE A 321 8.43 -6.91 19.14
C PHE A 321 9.26 -8.00 18.46
N VAL A 322 9.76 -8.92 19.27
CA VAL A 322 10.43 -10.13 18.81
C VAL A 322 9.38 -11.23 18.76
N LEU A 323 9.24 -11.88 17.60
CA LEU A 323 8.16 -12.84 17.39
C LEU A 323 8.68 -14.30 17.44
N ASP A 324 7.96 -15.19 18.12
CA ASP A 324 8.10 -16.63 17.91
C ASP A 324 7.08 -17.04 16.85
N GLY A 325 7.54 -17.65 15.77
CA GLY A 325 6.69 -18.56 15.02
C GLY A 325 6.66 -19.91 15.74
N PRO A 326 5.58 -20.71 15.65
CA PRO A 326 5.46 -22.00 16.33
C PRO A 326 6.50 -23.10 15.96
N ARG A 327 7.57 -22.76 15.23
CA ARG A 327 8.81 -23.55 15.04
C ARG A 327 10.06 -22.67 14.84
N ALA A 328 10.07 -21.40 15.28
CA ALA A 328 11.09 -20.45 14.88
C ALA A 328 11.16 -19.18 15.75
N ARG A 329 12.31 -18.96 16.41
CA ARG A 329 12.70 -17.65 16.97
C ARG A 329 13.01 -16.70 15.81
N ALA A 330 12.21 -15.66 15.57
CA ALA A 330 12.43 -14.75 14.45
C ALA A 330 12.30 -13.27 14.83
N PHE A 331 13.23 -12.45 14.30
CA PHE A 331 13.11 -11.00 14.31
C PHE A 331 12.34 -10.57 13.05
N ALA A 332 11.12 -10.06 13.19
CA ALA A 332 10.43 -9.43 12.07
C ALA A 332 10.93 -7.99 11.93
N SER A 333 11.74 -7.71 10.90
CA SER A 333 12.20 -6.36 10.54
C SER A 333 11.09 -5.47 9.97
N SER A 334 9.90 -6.03 9.71
CA SER A 334 8.77 -5.25 9.21
C SER A 334 8.09 -4.57 10.38
N GLY A 335 8.04 -3.24 10.35
CA GLY A 335 7.19 -2.49 11.27
C GLY A 335 5.74 -2.88 11.06
N ALA A 336 4.87 -2.30 11.88
CA ALA A 336 3.45 -2.65 11.93
C ALA A 336 2.76 -2.74 10.55
N PHE A 337 3.16 -1.90 9.57
CA PHE A 337 2.47 -1.76 8.28
C PHE A 337 3.33 -2.06 7.04
N GLY A 338 4.42 -2.81 7.19
CA GLY A 338 5.19 -3.33 6.05
C GLY A 338 6.65 -2.95 6.02
N GLU A 339 7.33 -3.47 5.01
CA GLU A 339 8.75 -3.27 4.80
C GLU A 339 8.94 -1.87 4.19
N ARG A 340 9.18 -0.87 5.04
CA ARG A 340 10.03 0.23 4.57
C ARG A 340 11.42 -0.35 4.46
N ASP A 341 11.92 -0.37 3.25
CA ASP A 341 13.21 -0.89 2.78
C ASP A 341 14.37 -0.12 3.46
N ILE A 342 14.50 -0.31 4.78
CA ILE A 342 15.47 0.28 5.68
C ILE A 342 16.25 -0.90 6.25
N GLU A 343 17.57 -0.82 6.19
CA GLU A 343 18.44 -1.70 6.97
C GLU A 343 18.21 -1.41 8.46
N GLY A 344 17.34 -2.18 9.13
CA GLY A 344 17.09 -2.02 10.56
C GLY A 344 15.82 -2.70 11.05
N LEU A 345 15.72 -2.87 12.37
CA LEU A 345 14.46 -3.20 13.04
C LEU A 345 13.52 -2.01 12.93
N GLN A 346 12.22 -2.26 12.79
CA GLN A 346 11.21 -1.21 12.76
C GLN A 346 10.33 -1.29 13.99
N PRO A 347 10.05 -0.14 14.63
CA PRO A 347 9.24 -0.15 15.83
C PRO A 347 7.81 -0.51 15.46
N VAL A 348 7.25 -1.39 16.28
CA VAL A 348 5.84 -1.76 16.21
C VAL A 348 5.00 -0.66 16.84
N PHE A 349 5.44 -0.15 17.99
CA PHE A 349 4.91 1.07 18.58
C PHE A 349 5.93 2.20 18.54
N HIS A 350 5.52 3.38 18.07
CA HIS A 350 6.41 4.49 17.79
C HIS A 350 6.14 5.65 18.74
N ARG A 351 7.19 6.17 19.39
CA ARG A 351 7.20 7.32 20.30
C ARG A 351 6.11 7.25 21.36
N ILE A 352 6.17 6.21 22.18
CA ILE A 352 5.34 6.04 23.37
C ILE A 352 6.03 6.72 24.56
N ALA A 353 5.24 7.24 25.52
CA ALA A 353 5.77 7.73 26.78
C ALA A 353 6.46 6.60 27.56
N ARG A 354 7.56 6.89 28.26
CA ARG A 354 8.34 5.85 28.94
C ARG A 354 7.51 5.03 29.95
N GLU A 355 6.60 5.68 30.68
CA GLU A 355 5.70 5.03 31.65
C GLU A 355 4.72 4.05 30.96
N ASP A 356 4.18 4.45 29.81
CA ASP A 356 3.34 3.58 28.98
C ASP A 356 4.13 2.40 28.42
N ALA A 357 5.39 2.62 28.03
CA ALA A 357 6.26 1.58 27.51
C ALA A 357 6.54 0.49 28.57
N GLU A 358 6.78 0.88 29.82
CA GLU A 358 6.93 -0.06 30.94
C GLU A 358 5.63 -0.83 31.22
N THR A 359 4.49 -0.14 31.18
CA THR A 359 3.16 -0.75 31.33
C THR A 359 2.89 -1.80 30.24
N VAL A 360 3.08 -1.43 28.98
CA VAL A 360 2.92 -2.34 27.83
C VAL A 360 3.86 -3.53 27.94
N ARG A 361 5.12 -3.32 28.35
CA ARG A 361 6.08 -4.41 28.54
C ARG A 361 5.64 -5.36 29.65
N GLY A 362 5.09 -4.85 30.75
CA GLY A 362 4.49 -5.66 31.80
C GLY A 362 3.31 -6.49 31.31
N LEU A 363 2.41 -5.87 30.53
CA LEU A 363 1.26 -6.55 29.94
C LEU A 363 1.64 -7.61 28.91
N LEU A 364 2.74 -7.45 28.18
CA LEU A 364 3.17 -8.40 27.14
C LEU A 364 4.03 -9.55 27.68
N LYS A 365 4.62 -9.41 28.89
CA LYS A 365 5.40 -10.45 29.55
C LYS A 365 4.59 -11.35 30.49
N GLY A 366 3.45 -10.87 30.97
CA GLY A 366 2.46 -11.66 31.72
C GLY A 366 1.51 -12.39 30.78
#